data_AF-A0A416KI65-F1
#
_entry.id   AF-A0A416KI65-F1
#
_cell.length_a   1.000
_cell.length_b   1.000
_cell.length_c   1.000
_cell.angle_alpha   90.00
_cell.angle_beta   90.00
_cell.angle_gamma   90.00
#
_symmetry.space_group_name_H-M   'P 1'
#
loop_
_entity.id
_entity.type
_entity.pdbx_description
1 polymer ?
#
loop_
_entity_poly.entity_id
_entity_poly.type
_entity_poly.pdbx_seq_one_letter_code
_entity_poly.pdbx_strand_id
1 'polypeptide(L)' 'MANKKEKELRAGVIRVVNWLDNNWHFIKTNDFERDKEAVNSTVAYYSVCHTIEMLGGDWQRDENGKHKVFICGIGEKAEE' A
#
# COMPACT_ATOMS: atom_id res chain seq x y z
N MET A 1 15.92 7.96 19.52
CA MET A 1 16.20 8.26 18.09
C MET A 1 15.87 7.01 17.30
N ALA A 2 14.93 7.06 16.36
CA ALA A 2 14.65 5.94 15.45
C ALA A 2 15.96 5.53 14.75
N ASN A 3 16.31 4.24 14.77
CA ASN A 3 17.51 3.74 14.10
C ASN A 3 17.33 3.89 12.57
N LYS A 4 18.42 4.00 11.81
CA LYS A 4 18.41 4.22 10.35
C LYS A 4 17.41 3.32 9.59
N LYS A 5 17.32 2.04 9.97
CA LYS A 5 16.40 1.05 9.38
C LYS A 5 14.93 1.41 9.60
N GLU A 6 14.58 1.91 10.78
CA GLU A 6 13.20 2.35 11.08
C GLU A 6 12.81 3.57 10.23
N LYS A 7 13.75 4.51 10.03
CA LYS A 7 13.53 5.68 9.15
C LYS A 7 13.33 5.26 7.70
N GLU A 8 14.14 4.33 7.20
CA GLU A 8 14.04 3.79 5.84
C GLU A 8 12.73 3.02 5.62
N LEU A 9 12.33 2.20 6.60
CA LEU A 9 11.05 1.49 6.57
C LEU A 9 9.89 2.49 6.53
N ARG A 10 9.89 3.51 7.40
CA ARG A 10 8.86 4.56 7.42
C ARG A 10 8.79 5.30 6.08
N ALA A 11 9.92 5.64 5.47
CA ALA A 11 9.95 6.26 4.15
C ALA A 11 9.41 5.33 3.05
N GLY A 12 9.67 4.02 3.14
CA GLY A 12 9.05 2.99 2.30
C GLY A 12 7.53 2.98 2.41
N VAL A 13 7.00 2.91 3.64
CA VAL A 13 5.55 2.92 3.90
C VAL A 13 4.90 4.20 3.36
N ILE A 14 5.52 5.37 3.54
CA ILE A 14 5.00 6.63 2.98
C ILE A 14 4.91 6.57 1.45
N ARG A 15 5.89 5.97 0.76
CA ARG A 15 5.84 5.80 -0.69
C ARG A 15 4.69 4.89 -1.12
N VAL A 16 4.44 3.82 -0.38
CA VAL A 16 3.29 2.93 -0.63
C VAL A 16 1.97 3.67 -0.46
N VAL A 17 1.80 4.44 0.62
CA VAL A 17 0.61 5.27 0.86
C VAL A 17 0.37 6.24 -0.30
N ASN A 18 1.40 6.99 -0.72
CA ASN A 18 1.27 7.94 -1.83
C ASN A 18 0.90 7.25 -3.15
N TRP A 19 1.44 6.05 -3.40
CA TRP A 19 1.11 5.27 -4.59
C TRP A 19 -0.36 4.79 -4.56
N LEU A 20 -0.85 4.32 -3.41
CA LEU A 20 -2.23 3.90 -3.22
C LEU A 20 -3.22 5.06 -3.39
N ASP A 21 -2.91 6.22 -2.81
CA ASP A 21 -3.70 7.45 -2.97
C ASP A 21 -3.88 7.82 -4.45
N ASN A 22 -2.77 7.84 -5.20
CA ASN A 22 -2.78 8.20 -6.62
C ASN A 22 -3.54 7.18 -7.46
N ASN A 23 -3.29 5.88 -7.25
CA ASN A 23 -3.96 4.82 -8.02
C ASN A 23 -5.46 4.79 -7.73
N TRP A 24 -5.85 4.96 -6.48
CA TRP A 24 -7.27 5.04 -6.13
C TRP A 24 -7.93 6.27 -6.76
N HIS A 25 -7.23 7.41 -6.83
CA HIS A 25 -7.74 8.59 -7.54
C HIS A 25 -8.05 8.26 -9.00
N PHE A 26 -7.10 7.68 -9.75
CA PHE A 26 -7.32 7.26 -11.14
C PHE A 26 -8.46 6.25 -11.29
N ILE A 27 -8.54 5.25 -10.40
CA ILE A 27 -9.61 4.26 -10.38
C ILE A 27 -10.97 4.93 -10.14
N LYS A 28 -11.07 5.85 -9.18
CA LYS A 28 -12.31 6.53 -8.79
C LYS A 28 -12.79 7.51 -9.87
N THR A 29 -11.87 8.25 -10.50
CA THR A 29 -12.21 9.18 -11.58
C THR A 29 -12.48 8.45 -12.90
N ASN A 30 -12.17 7.16 -12.99
CA ASN A 30 -12.18 6.38 -14.22
C ASN A 30 -11.41 7.09 -15.35
N ASP A 31 -10.32 7.76 -14.99
CA ASP A 31 -9.49 8.54 -15.91
C ASP A 31 -8.51 7.60 -16.62
N PHE A 32 -9.08 6.77 -17.49
CA PHE A 32 -8.37 5.82 -18.33
C PHE A 32 -8.81 5.99 -19.77
N GLU A 33 -7.87 5.95 -20.70
CA GLU A 33 -8.17 5.99 -22.13
C GLU A 33 -8.78 4.67 -22.63
N ARG A 34 -8.53 3.56 -21.91
CA ARG A 34 -8.93 2.21 -22.31
C ARG A 34 -9.41 1.38 -21.12
N ASP A 35 -10.47 0.60 -21.30
CA ASP A 35 -11.02 -0.31 -20.28
C ASP A 35 -9.98 -1.29 -19.71
N LYS A 36 -9.07 -1.78 -20.56
CA LYS A 36 -7.99 -2.68 -20.13
C LYS A 36 -7.04 -2.01 -19.13
N GLU A 37 -6.80 -0.72 -19.26
CA GLU A 37 -5.95 0.02 -18.32
C GLU A 37 -6.65 0.20 -16.97
N ALA A 38 -7.95 0.49 -16.98
CA ALA A 38 -8.76 0.57 -15.76
C ALA A 38 -8.73 -0.75 -14.98
N VAL A 39 -8.91 -1.88 -15.68
CA VAL A 39 -8.83 -3.23 -15.08
C VAL A 39 -7.43 -3.50 -14.52
N ASN A 40 -6.38 -3.23 -15.30
CA ASN A 40 -5.01 -3.47 -14.86
C ASN A 40 -4.64 -2.62 -13.63
N SER A 41 -4.99 -1.34 -13.60
CA SER A 41 -4.76 -0.47 -12.44
C SER A 41 -5.51 -0.93 -11.21
N THR A 42 -6.76 -1.39 -11.38
CA THR A 42 -7.55 -1.96 -10.28
C THR A 42 -6.90 -3.23 -9.72
N VAL A 43 -6.46 -4.14 -10.59
CA VAL A 43 -5.75 -5.37 -10.18
C VAL A 43 -4.45 -5.03 -9.46
N ALA A 44 -3.66 -4.10 -9.99
CA ALA A 44 -2.41 -3.67 -9.37
C ALA A 44 -2.65 -3.06 -7.99
N TYR A 45 -3.66 -2.20 -7.85
CA TYR A 45 -4.05 -1.57 -6.60
C TYR A 45 -4.37 -2.62 -5.52
N TYR A 46 -5.28 -3.56 -5.81
CA TYR A 46 -5.64 -4.59 -4.85
C TYR A 46 -4.50 -5.58 -4.57
N SER A 47 -3.63 -5.84 -5.55
CA SER A 47 -2.44 -6.68 -5.35
C SER A 47 -1.49 -6.09 -4.31
N VAL A 48 -1.31 -4.76 -4.29
CA VAL A 48 -0.50 -4.06 -3.27
C VAL A 48 -1.18 -4.14 -1.90
N CYS A 49 -2.50 -3.92 -1.82
CA CYS A 49 -3.27 -4.07 -0.59
C CYS A 49 -3.12 -5.48 0.02
N HIS A 50 -3.28 -6.53 -0.78
CA HIS A 50 -3.09 -7.90 -0.32
C HIS A 50 -1.63 -8.19 0.06
N THR A 51 -0.65 -7.60 -0.63
CA THR A 51 0.75 -7.75 -0.23
C THR A 51 1.01 -7.16 1.16
N ILE A 52 0.38 -6.02 1.50
CA ILE A 52 0.47 -5.44 2.84
C ILE A 52 -0.09 -6.42 3.89
N GLU A 53 -1.27 -6.99 3.64
CA GLU A 53 -1.91 -7.97 4.52
C GLU A 53 -1.07 -9.24 4.68
N MET A 54 -0.52 -9.77 3.58
CA MET A 54 0.36 -10.95 3.56
C MET A 54 1.64 -10.73 4.37
N LEU A 55 2.13 -9.49 4.44
CA LEU A 55 3.28 -9.12 5.26
C LEU A 55 2.91 -8.87 6.73
N GLY A 56 1.70 -9.23 7.17
CA GLY A 56 1.19 -9.00 8.53
C GLY A 56 0.86 -7.54 8.81
N GLY A 57 0.73 -6.72 7.77
CA GLY A 57 0.26 -5.35 7.84
C GLY A 57 -1.26 -5.22 7.82
N ASP A 58 -1.71 -3.99 7.91
CA ASP A 58 -3.10 -3.59 7.75
C ASP A 58 -3.17 -2.28 6.97
N TRP A 59 -4.27 -2.04 6.30
CA TRP A 59 -4.50 -0.79 5.57
C TRP A 59 -5.95 -0.35 5.66
N GLN A 60 -6.14 0.97 5.70
CA GLN A 60 -7.45 1.60 5.73
C GLN A 60 -7.48 2.70 4.67
N ARG A 61 -8.67 2.94 4.11
CA ARG A 61 -8.92 4.03 3.19
C ARG A 61 -10.13 4.83 3.68
N ASP A 62 -9.98 6.15 3.75
CA ASP A 62 -11.09 7.03 4.12
C ASP A 62 -12.03 7.34 2.92
N GLU A 63 -13.08 8.10 3.18
CA GLU A 63 -14.06 8.51 2.15
C GLU A 63 -13.46 9.40 1.05
N ASN A 64 -12.37 10.10 1.37
CA ASN A 64 -11.62 10.94 0.44
C ASN A 64 -10.61 10.13 -0.39
N GLY A 65 -10.46 8.84 -0.12
CA GLY A 65 -9.51 7.98 -0.80
C GLY A 65 -8.08 8.06 -0.25
N LYS A 66 -7.90 8.63 0.95
CA LYS A 66 -6.60 8.69 1.63
C LYS A 66 -6.32 7.41 2.39
N HIS A 67 -5.10 6.89 2.22
CA HIS A 67 -4.69 5.63 2.80
C HIS A 67 -3.90 5.81 4.09
N LYS A 68 -4.17 4.92 5.03
CA LYS A 68 -3.30 4.67 6.18
C LYS A 68 -2.82 3.23 6.06
N VAL A 69 -1.50 3.06 6.01
CA VAL A 69 -0.87 1.74 5.95
C VAL A 69 -0.07 1.51 7.22
N PHE A 70 -0.23 0.32 7.78
CA PHE A 70 0.59 -0.23 8.83
C PHE A 70 1.24 -1.51 8.29
N ILE A 71 2.53 -1.69 8.54
CA ILE A 71 3.23 -2.94 8.24
C ILE A 71 3.86 -3.40 9.55
N CYS A 72 3.37 -4.49 10.11
CA CYS A 72 4.06 -5.19 11.20
C CYS A 72 5.21 -6.02 10.59
N GLY A 73 6.36 -6.12 11.26
CA GLY A 73 7.42 -6.99 10.75
C GLY A 73 8.80 -6.71 11.35
N ILE A 74 9.00 -7.12 12.59
CA ILE A 74 10.31 -7.58 13.08
C ILE A 74 10.09 -9.05 13.43
N GLY A 75 10.75 -9.95 12.71
CA GLY A 75 10.47 -11.39 12.76
C GLY A 75 10.92 -12.09 14.05
N GLU A 76 10.46 -13.32 14.24
CA GLU A 76 10.96 -14.28 15.22
C GLU A 76 12.16 -15.07 14.68
N LYS A 77 12.99 -15.62 15.58
CA LYS A 77 13.82 -16.79 15.26
C LYS A 77 12.90 -18.02 15.30
N ALA A 78 13.16 -19.00 14.44
CA ALA A 78 12.52 -20.30 14.50
C ALA A 78 12.58 -20.87 15.94
N GLU A 79 11.48 -21.43 16.41
CA GLU A 79 11.47 -22.23 17.65
C GLU A 79 12.45 -23.40 17.49
N GLU A 80 13.24 -23.67 18.54
CA GLU A 80 14.24 -24.77 18.58
C GLU A 80 13.59 -26.15 18.49
#